data_AF-A0A2K2B097-F1
#
_entry.id   AF-A0A2K2B097-F1
#
_cell.length_a   1.000
_cell.length_b   1.000
_cell.length_c   1.000
_cell.angle_alpha   90.00
_cell.angle_beta   90.00
_cell.angle_gamma   90.00
#
_symmetry.space_group_name_H-M   'P 1'
#
loop_
_entity.id
_entity.type
_entity.pdbx_description
1 polymer ?
#
loop_
_entity_poly.entity_id
_entity_poly.type
_entity_poly.pdbx_seq_one_letter_code
_entity_poly.pdbx_strand_id
1 'polypeptide(L)'
;MNKGLDFIGINHYTGFTSKIAALLCVNLDRGSKTEGLTRQIQEKDGVSIGKSKMITYLKERYNNTPMIIIENGFGQESYLYLTIEEYLYKERVEYMYGYSDSLMTTM
;
A
#
# COMPACT_ATOMS: atom_id res chain seq x y z
N MET A 1 -0.84 17.15 -31.98
CA MET A 1 -0.61 15.80 -31.44
C MET A 1 -0.64 15.88 -29.92
N ASN A 2 -1.68 15.33 -29.29
CA ASN A 2 -1.65 15.11 -27.85
C ASN A 2 -0.73 13.91 -27.63
N LYS A 3 0.49 14.15 -27.12
CA LYS A 3 1.40 13.05 -26.74
C LYS A 3 0.92 12.49 -25.40
N GLY A 4 -0.04 11.58 -25.46
CA GLY A 4 -0.48 10.81 -24.29
C GLY A 4 0.65 9.91 -23.77
N LEU A 5 0.56 9.52 -22.50
CA LEU A 5 1.41 8.50 -21.92
C LEU A 5 1.05 7.12 -22.50
N ASP A 6 2.07 6.33 -22.85
CA ASP A 6 1.86 4.95 -23.32
C ASP A 6 1.48 4.01 -22.17
N PHE A 7 2.07 4.23 -20.98
CA PHE A 7 1.75 3.52 -19.75
C PHE A 7 2.19 4.32 -18.51
N ILE A 8 1.77 3.87 -17.33
CA ILE A 8 2.12 4.41 -16.01
C ILE A 8 2.83 3.31 -15.21
N GLY A 9 4.07 3.58 -14.80
CA GLY A 9 4.80 2.75 -13.84
C GLY A 9 4.44 3.13 -12.40
N ILE A 10 4.21 2.14 -11.54
CA ILE A 10 3.78 2.33 -10.15
C ILE A 10 4.75 1.62 -9.22
N ASN A 11 5.34 2.37 -8.29
CA ASN A 11 6.10 1.83 -7.16
C ASN A 11 5.16 1.83 -5.96
N HIS A 12 4.80 0.65 -5.45
CA HIS A 12 3.83 0.56 -4.37
C HIS A 12 4.21 -0.51 -3.35
N TYR A 13 4.35 -0.06 -2.10
CA TYR A 13 4.85 -0.87 -1.00
C TYR A 13 3.81 -1.03 0.11
N THR A 14 3.05 0.02 0.40
CA THR A 14 2.04 0.02 1.46
C THR A 14 0.91 1.00 1.11
N GLY A 15 -0.26 0.76 1.67
CA GLY A 15 -1.42 1.63 1.50
C GLY A 15 -2.15 1.82 2.82
N PHE A 16 -2.55 3.06 3.09
CA PHE A 16 -3.25 3.46 4.31
C PHE A 16 -4.62 4.03 3.93
N THR A 17 -5.65 3.66 4.67
CA THR A 17 -6.90 4.42 4.67
C THR A 17 -6.85 5.44 5.79
N SER A 18 -7.06 6.71 5.48
CA SER A 18 -7.21 7.76 6.49
C SER A 18 -8.66 7.83 6.95
N LYS A 19 -8.90 7.74 8.26
CA LYS A 19 -10.19 8.02 8.89
C LYS A 19 -10.08 9.30 9.70
N ILE A 20 -11.06 10.19 9.58
CA ILE A 20 -11.12 11.41 10.39
C ILE A 20 -11.10 11.02 11.88
N ALA A 21 -10.13 11.53 12.61
CA ALA A 21 -10.04 11.39 14.06
C ALA A 21 -10.70 12.63 14.67
N ALA A 22 -11.77 12.43 15.45
CA ALA A 22 -12.34 13.50 16.25
C ALA A 22 -11.28 13.98 17.26
N LEU A 23 -11.24 15.30 17.48
CA LEU A 23 -10.21 16.14 18.12
C LEU A 23 -9.78 15.78 19.56
N LEU A 24 -10.08 14.60 20.10
CA LEU A 24 -9.72 14.22 21.47
C LEU A 24 -8.51 13.28 21.51
N CYS A 25 -7.36 13.91 21.74
CA CYS A 25 -6.19 13.36 22.44
C CYS A 25 -5.84 11.89 22.19
N VAL A 26 -5.18 11.60 21.07
CA VAL A 26 -4.28 10.45 20.98
C VAL A 26 -3.07 10.88 20.15
N ASN A 27 -1.87 10.46 20.54
CA ASN A 27 -0.63 10.70 19.80
C ASN A 27 -0.80 10.23 18.34
N LEU A 28 -0.81 11.15 17.37
CA LEU A 28 -1.06 10.86 15.95
C LEU A 28 0.04 11.47 15.08
N ASP A 29 0.55 10.66 14.15
CA ASP A 29 1.82 10.88 13.44
C ASP A 29 1.77 11.97 12.35
N ARG A 30 0.60 12.35 11.80
CA ARG A 30 0.49 13.37 10.72
C ARG A 30 -0.87 14.10 10.69
N GLY A 31 -0.83 15.42 10.42
CA GLY A 31 -2.01 16.27 10.17
C GLY A 31 -1.65 17.56 9.43
N SER A 32 -2.61 18.15 8.69
CA SER A 32 -2.52 19.50 8.11
C SER A 32 -3.45 20.46 8.87
N LYS A 33 -3.11 21.76 8.91
CA LYS A 33 -3.92 22.76 9.64
C LYS A 33 -5.35 22.90 9.12
N THR A 34 -5.63 22.45 7.90
CA THR A 34 -6.92 22.63 7.20
C THR A 34 -7.83 21.41 7.22
N GLU A 35 -7.30 20.19 7.39
CA GLU A 35 -8.07 18.94 7.18
C GLU A 35 -8.41 18.17 8.48
N GLY A 36 -7.94 18.65 9.63
CA GLY A 36 -8.10 17.96 10.91
C GLY A 36 -7.17 16.76 11.08
N LEU A 37 -7.23 16.13 12.25
CA LEU A 37 -6.39 14.97 12.56
C LEU A 37 -6.98 13.72 11.88
N THR A 38 -6.12 12.86 11.33
CA THR A 38 -6.55 11.60 10.71
C THR A 38 -5.82 10.43 11.34
N ARG A 39 -6.53 9.32 11.52
CA ARG A 39 -5.95 8.03 11.90
C ARG A 39 -5.74 7.21 10.64
N GLN A 40 -4.51 6.76 10.42
CA GLN A 40 -4.20 5.82 9.35
C GLN A 40 -4.51 4.39 9.80
N ILE A 41 -5.19 3.64 8.92
CA ILE A 41 -5.54 2.23 9.11
C ILE A 41 -4.94 1.46 7.93
N GLN A 42 -4.07 0.50 8.20
CA GLN A 42 -3.43 -0.34 7.18
C GLN A 42 -4.30 -1.55 6.80
N GLU A 43 -5.00 -2.11 7.79
CA GLU A 43 -5.74 -3.36 7.66
C GLU A 43 -7.11 -3.27 8.31
N LYS A 44 -8.08 -3.98 7.74
CA LYS A 44 -9.39 -4.25 8.35
C LYS A 44 -9.62 -5.75 8.23
N ASP A 45 -9.93 -6.38 9.35
CA ASP A 45 -10.19 -7.82 9.43
C ASP A 45 -9.02 -8.68 8.88
N GLY A 46 -7.78 -8.22 9.08
CA GLY A 46 -6.57 -8.87 8.57
C GLY A 46 -6.28 -8.66 7.08
N VAL A 47 -7.11 -7.88 6.37
CA VAL A 47 -6.94 -7.57 4.94
C VAL A 47 -6.40 -6.16 4.77
N SER A 48 -5.31 -6.02 4.01
CA SER A 48 -4.75 -4.72 3.63
C SER A 48 -5.73 -3.94 2.75
N ILE A 49 -6.30 -2.86 3.28
CA ILE A 49 -7.37 -2.09 2.62
C ILE A 49 -6.80 -1.15 1.54
N GLY A 50 -5.56 -0.70 1.73
CA GLY A 50 -4.97 0.33 0.87
C GLY A 50 -4.62 -0.17 -0.53
N LYS A 51 -4.25 -1.46 -0.67
CA LYS A 51 -3.76 -2.05 -1.93
C LYS A 51 -4.83 -2.08 -3.04
N SER A 52 -5.98 -2.68 -2.78
CA SER A 52 -7.05 -2.81 -3.79
C SER A 52 -7.65 -1.46 -4.17
N LYS A 53 -7.93 -0.60 -3.19
CA LYS A 53 -8.50 0.73 -3.44
C LYS A 53 -7.62 1.62 -4.29
N MET A 54 -6.30 1.51 -4.17
CA MET A 54 -5.35 2.28 -4.96
C MET A 54 -5.48 1.95 -6.45
N ILE A 55 -5.55 0.66 -6.80
CA ILE A 55 -5.67 0.23 -8.22
C ILE A 55 -6.97 0.75 -8.84
N THR A 56 -8.10 0.59 -8.15
CA THR A 56 -9.40 1.11 -8.63
C THR A 56 -9.35 2.62 -8.82
N TYR A 57 -8.79 3.36 -7.85
CA TYR A 57 -8.65 4.81 -7.93
C TYR A 57 -7.80 5.23 -9.13
N LEU A 58 -6.66 4.58 -9.38
CA LEU A 58 -5.80 4.92 -10.51
C LEU A 58 -6.48 4.62 -11.86
N LYS A 59 -7.21 3.50 -11.97
CA LYS A 59 -8.01 3.18 -13.17
C LYS A 59 -9.00 4.30 -13.49
N GLU A 60 -9.76 4.75 -12.50
CA GLU A 60 -10.74 5.83 -12.68
C GLU A 60 -10.09 7.18 -12.97
N ARG A 61 -9.06 7.55 -12.21
CA ARG A 61 -8.41 8.87 -12.27
C ARG A 61 -7.60 9.11 -13.52
N TYR A 62 -7.04 8.05 -14.10
CA TYR A 62 -6.16 8.12 -15.28
C TYR A 62 -6.76 7.43 -16.50
N ASN A 63 -8.10 7.41 -16.59
CA ASN A 63 -8.84 6.95 -17.77
C ASN A 63 -8.42 5.55 -18.23
N ASN A 64 -8.11 4.67 -17.27
CA ASN A 64 -7.65 3.30 -17.51
C ASN A 64 -6.44 3.21 -18.46
N THR A 65 -5.55 4.21 -18.42
CA THR A 65 -4.23 4.15 -19.07
C THR A 65 -3.50 2.88 -18.62
N PRO A 66 -2.79 2.15 -19.50
CA PRO A 66 -2.05 0.94 -19.11
C PRO A 66 -1.14 1.18 -17.90
N MET A 67 -1.17 0.28 -16.92
CA MET A 67 -0.46 0.42 -15.64
C MET A 67 0.37 -0.83 -15.34
N ILE A 68 1.58 -0.63 -14.84
CA ILE A 68 2.52 -1.70 -14.48
C ILE A 68 3.06 -1.41 -13.08
N ILE A 69 2.96 -2.39 -12.17
CA ILE A 69 3.68 -2.33 -10.89
C ILE A 69 5.15 -2.62 -11.20
N ILE A 70 6.01 -1.62 -11.07
CA ILE A 70 7.45 -1.75 -11.35
C ILE A 70 8.26 -1.99 -10.08
N GLU A 71 7.71 -1.66 -8.91
CA GLU A 71 8.31 -1.99 -7.61
C GLU A 71 7.25 -2.32 -6.57
N ASN A 72 7.52 -3.38 -5.80
CA ASN A 72 6.86 -3.71 -4.55
C ASN A 72 7.82 -4.53 -3.69
N GLY A 73 7.64 -4.55 -2.37
CA GLY A 73 8.50 -5.34 -1.50
C GLY A 73 8.17 -5.21 -0.03
N PHE A 74 8.73 -6.15 0.73
CA PHE A 74 8.65 -6.18 2.18
C PHE A 74 10.07 -6.10 2.76
N GLY A 75 10.33 -5.02 3.50
CA GLY A 75 11.59 -4.84 4.22
C GLY A 75 11.67 -5.85 5.36
N GLN A 76 12.77 -6.60 5.42
CA GLN A 76 13.01 -7.56 6.48
C GLN A 76 14.01 -6.98 7.46
N GLU A 77 13.71 -7.06 8.76
CA GLU A 77 14.65 -6.64 9.78
C GLU A 77 15.86 -7.59 9.80
N SER A 78 17.06 -7.00 9.76
CA SER A 78 18.30 -7.75 9.93
C SER A 78 18.63 -7.84 11.42
N TYR A 79 18.26 -8.93 12.09
CA TYR A 79 18.83 -9.20 13.41
C TYR A 79 20.19 -9.88 13.26
N LEU A 80 21.17 -9.39 14.03
CA LEU A 80 22.56 -9.87 14.02
C LEU A 80 22.73 -11.35 14.42
N TYR A 81 21.66 -12.01 14.88
CA TYR A 81 21.67 -13.35 15.45
C TYR A 81 20.74 -14.35 14.75
N LEU A 82 20.11 -14.01 13.62
CA LEU A 82 19.27 -14.97 12.90
C LEU A 82 20.11 -16.06 12.23
N THR A 83 19.66 -17.29 12.36
CA THR A 83 20.09 -18.40 11.49
C THR A 83 19.60 -18.17 10.05
N ILE A 84 20.20 -18.88 9.08
CA ILE A 84 19.77 -18.82 7.67
C ILE A 84 18.31 -19.27 7.51
N GLU A 85 17.88 -20.26 8.30
CA GLU A 85 16.49 -20.75 8.31
C GLU A 85 15.53 -19.70 8.84
N GLU A 86 15.90 -18.98 9.89
CA GLU A 86 15.14 -17.81 10.36
C GLU A 86 15.18 -16.69 9.31
N TYR A 87 16.29 -16.46 8.63
CA TYR A 87 16.37 -15.43 7.58
C TYR A 87 15.51 -15.76 6.35
N LEU A 88 15.27 -17.03 6.02
CA LEU A 88 14.33 -17.50 4.98
C LEU A 88 12.87 -17.36 5.45
N TYR A 89 12.50 -16.14 5.83
CA TYR A 89 11.30 -15.82 6.60
C TYR A 89 10.02 -15.81 5.74
N LYS A 90 8.93 -16.29 6.34
CA LYS A 90 7.61 -16.48 5.70
C LYS A 90 6.88 -15.17 5.37
N GLU A 91 7.08 -14.12 6.16
CA GLU A 91 6.40 -12.82 6.01
C GLU A 91 6.59 -12.18 4.64
N ARG A 92 7.80 -12.23 4.05
CA ARG A 92 8.01 -11.72 2.69
C ARG A 92 7.18 -12.53 1.69
N VAL A 93 7.14 -13.85 1.83
CA VAL A 93 6.35 -14.73 0.96
C VAL A 93 4.87 -14.44 1.11
N GLU A 94 4.38 -14.32 2.35
CA GLU A 94 2.99 -13.98 2.67
C GLU A 94 2.61 -12.59 2.15
N TYR A 95 3.49 -11.60 2.29
CA TYR A 95 3.29 -10.26 1.75
C TYR A 95 3.16 -10.30 0.23
N MET A 96 4.08 -10.97 -0.47
CA MET A 96 4.07 -11.05 -1.94
C MET A 96 2.84 -11.81 -2.44
N TYR A 97 2.50 -12.92 -1.78
CA TYR A 97 1.30 -13.70 -2.10
C TYR A 97 0.03 -12.86 -1.92
N GLY A 98 -0.15 -12.22 -0.76
CA GLY A 98 -1.31 -11.36 -0.50
C GLY A 98 -1.34 -10.11 -1.39
N TYR A 99 -0.19 -9.59 -1.81
CA TYR A 99 -0.11 -8.50 -2.79
C TYR A 99 -0.64 -8.96 -4.15
N SER A 100 -0.16 -10.10 -4.66
CA SER A 100 -0.62 -10.68 -5.93
C SER A 100 -2.10 -11.04 -5.91
N ASP A 101 -2.58 -11.67 -4.84
CA ASP A 101 -3.99 -12.04 -4.67
C ASP A 101 -4.90 -10.81 -4.66
N SER A 102 -4.50 -9.75 -3.95
CA SER A 102 -5.22 -8.47 -3.92
C SER A 102 -5.28 -7.81 -5.31
N LEU A 103 -4.19 -7.87 -6.09
CA LEU A 103 -4.18 -7.36 -7.45
C LEU A 103 -5.13 -8.16 -8.37
N MET A 104 -5.06 -9.50 -8.32
CA MET A 104 -5.93 -10.36 -9.14
C MET A 104 -7.42 -10.13 -8.84
N THR A 105 -7.77 -9.93 -7.56
CA THR A 105 -9.15 -9.65 -7.15
C THR A 105 -9.66 -8.28 -7.62
N THR A 106 -8.76 -7.35 -7.96
CA THR A 106 -9.10 -5.95 -8.33
C THR A 106 -9.09 -5.70 -9.85
N MET A 107 -8.54 -6.64 -10.64
CA MET A 107 -8.48 -6.54 -12.09
C MET A 107 -9.86 -6.63 -12.73
#